data_AF-A0A7C8BSQ7-F1
#
_entry.id   AF-A0A7C8BSQ7-F1
#
_cell.length_a   1.000
_cell.length_b   1.000
_cell.length_c   1.000
_cell.angle_alpha   90.00
_cell.angle_beta   90.00
_cell.angle_gamma   90.00
#
_symmetry.space_group_name_H-M   'P 1'
#
loop_
_entity.id
_entity.type
_entity.pdbx_description
1 polymer ?
#
loop_
_entity_poly.entity_id
_entity_poly.type
_entity_poly.pdbx_seq_one_letter_code
_entity_poly.pdbx_strand_id
1 'polypeptide(L)'
;GSNVLVADEGFSGVVIALGRDFRSSRFEDGRFMVGAGATLSSVVQDAFRRNLGGFEFAVGTPGTVGGALCMNAGSREEWIGERVVTVTTYRPGRGLLRRRGSEIDWGYRTSSFAPDEAILECELAAVPADPFQLRDRMESNLARRQQTQPLALPTCGSVFKNPEGASVGRLIDEAGLKGASVGGARVSDVHGNFIVNAGSA
;
A
#
# COMPACT_ATOMS: atom_id res chain seq x y z
N GLY A 1 6.64 -6.77 3.55
CA GLY A 1 6.27 -5.96 4.72
C GLY A 1 6.80 -4.56 4.57
N SER A 2 6.20 -3.74 3.70
CA SER A 2 6.57 -2.33 3.53
C SER A 2 5.98 -1.41 4.60
N ASN A 3 5.20 -1.94 5.54
CA ASN A 3 4.45 -1.20 6.56
C ASN A 3 4.42 -1.97 7.90
N VAL A 4 5.53 -2.63 8.25
CA VAL A 4 5.70 -3.35 9.52
C VAL A 4 7.09 -3.08 10.08
N LEU A 5 7.20 -3.04 11.40
CA LEU A 5 8.45 -3.08 12.15
C LEU A 5 8.44 -4.37 12.97
N VAL A 6 9.38 -5.26 12.72
CA VAL A 6 9.50 -6.55 13.42
C VAL A 6 10.54 -6.40 14.50
N ALA A 7 10.24 -6.86 15.72
CA ALA A 7 11.18 -6.82 16.83
C ALA A 7 12.39 -7.75 16.58
N ASP A 8 13.54 -7.43 17.17
CA ASP A 8 14.78 -8.21 17.02
C ASP A 8 14.65 -9.64 17.55
N GLU A 9 13.81 -9.84 18.57
CA GLU A 9 13.46 -11.16 19.10
C GLU A 9 12.60 -12.01 18.13
N GLY A 10 12.12 -11.40 17.04
CA GLY A 10 11.33 -12.05 16.01
C GLY A 10 9.85 -12.19 16.37
N PHE A 11 9.23 -13.27 15.88
CA PHE A 11 7.82 -13.57 16.10
C PHE A 11 7.66 -15.02 16.57
N SER A 12 6.99 -15.22 17.70
CA SER A 12 6.86 -16.51 18.39
C SER A 12 5.77 -17.43 17.81
N GLY A 13 5.52 -17.33 16.49
CA GLY A 13 4.50 -18.09 15.79
C GLY A 13 4.88 -18.36 14.33
N VAL A 14 3.87 -18.68 13.52
CA VAL A 14 4.05 -18.96 12.09
C VAL A 14 3.77 -17.71 11.28
N VAL A 15 4.71 -17.31 10.44
CA VAL A 15 4.52 -16.25 9.44
C VAL A 15 4.18 -16.90 8.10
N ILE A 16 3.00 -16.57 7.56
CA ILE A 16 2.58 -17.03 6.23
C ILE A 16 2.90 -15.93 5.22
N ALA A 17 3.85 -16.21 4.33
CA ALA A 17 4.16 -15.34 3.20
C ALA A 17 3.50 -15.89 1.93
N LEU A 18 2.67 -15.07 1.28
CA LEU A 18 2.02 -15.45 0.02
C LEU A 18 3.06 -15.53 -1.11
N GLY A 19 3.31 -16.77 -1.55
CA GLY A 19 4.33 -17.12 -2.53
C GLY A 19 3.93 -16.85 -3.99
N ARG A 20 4.63 -17.51 -4.92
CA ARG A 20 4.49 -17.33 -6.37
C ARG A 20 3.06 -17.50 -6.87
N ASP A 21 2.33 -18.49 -6.36
CA ASP A 21 1.00 -18.83 -6.85
C ASP A 21 -0.05 -17.75 -6.53
N PHE A 22 0.22 -16.93 -5.53
CA PHE A 22 -0.62 -15.77 -5.18
C PHE A 22 -0.18 -14.48 -5.89
N ARG A 23 0.71 -14.55 -6.89
CA ARG A 23 1.19 -13.37 -7.65
C ARG A 23 0.56 -13.25 -9.03
N SER A 24 -0.36 -14.14 -9.40
CA SER A 24 -1.04 -14.08 -10.69
C SER A 24 -1.83 -12.79 -10.82
N SER A 25 -1.80 -12.19 -12.01
CA SER A 25 -2.64 -11.07 -12.40
C SER A 25 -3.11 -11.32 -13.82
N ARG A 26 -4.41 -11.20 -14.07
CA ARG A 26 -5.01 -11.26 -15.40
C ARG A 26 -6.13 -10.24 -15.53
N PHE A 27 -6.45 -9.87 -16.75
CA PHE A 27 -7.52 -8.92 -17.06
C PHE A 27 -8.57 -9.60 -17.94
N GLU A 28 -9.76 -9.83 -17.40
CA GLU A 28 -10.91 -10.43 -18.12
C GLU A 28 -12.17 -9.64 -17.76
N ASP A 29 -13.12 -9.54 -18.68
CA ASP A 29 -14.43 -8.89 -18.48
C ASP A 29 -14.36 -7.47 -17.88
N GLY A 30 -13.34 -6.70 -18.27
CA GLY A 30 -13.16 -5.32 -17.80
C GLY A 30 -12.60 -5.18 -16.38
N ARG A 31 -12.08 -6.27 -15.79
CA ARG A 31 -11.60 -6.30 -14.41
C ARG A 31 -10.24 -6.96 -14.32
N PHE A 32 -9.46 -6.56 -13.32
CA PHE A 32 -8.26 -7.27 -12.93
C PHE A 32 -8.59 -8.34 -11.91
N MET A 33 -8.14 -9.57 -12.12
CA MET A 33 -8.19 -10.65 -11.13
C MET A 33 -6.77 -10.89 -10.66
N VAL A 34 -6.54 -10.55 -9.39
CA VAL A 34 -5.19 -10.40 -8.86
C VAL A 34 -5.04 -11.16 -7.56
N GLY A 35 -4.02 -12.01 -7.50
CA GLY A 35 -3.62 -12.66 -6.26
C GLY A 35 -3.04 -11.64 -5.28
N ALA A 36 -3.30 -11.85 -3.99
CA ALA A 36 -2.91 -10.93 -2.93
C ALA A 36 -1.39 -10.80 -2.72
N GLY A 37 -0.60 -11.73 -3.27
CA GLY A 37 0.86 -11.67 -3.31
C GLY A 37 1.42 -10.84 -4.47
N ALA A 38 0.62 -10.49 -5.48
CA ALA A 38 1.06 -9.64 -6.59
C ALA A 38 1.50 -8.27 -6.07
N THR A 39 2.50 -7.66 -6.70
CA THR A 39 2.94 -6.33 -6.29
C THR A 39 1.93 -5.29 -6.76
N LEU A 40 1.69 -4.27 -5.96
CA LEU A 40 0.78 -3.20 -6.36
C LEU A 40 1.30 -2.50 -7.62
N SER A 41 2.61 -2.30 -7.72
CA SER A 41 3.28 -1.74 -8.90
C SER A 41 3.05 -2.56 -10.17
N SER A 42 2.97 -3.90 -10.11
CA SER A 42 2.72 -4.68 -11.33
C SER A 42 1.31 -4.44 -11.88
N VAL A 43 0.32 -4.29 -11.00
CA VAL A 43 -1.07 -3.96 -11.40
C VAL A 43 -1.12 -2.57 -12.03
N VAL A 44 -0.50 -1.57 -11.40
CA VAL A 44 -0.42 -0.20 -11.94
C VAL A 44 0.20 -0.17 -13.34
N GLN A 45 1.30 -0.90 -13.53
CA GLN A 45 2.00 -0.94 -14.83
C GLN A 45 1.22 -1.70 -15.91
N ASP A 46 0.52 -2.78 -15.55
CA ASP A 46 -0.33 -3.51 -16.50
C ASP A 46 -1.55 -2.67 -16.90
N ALA A 47 -2.18 -1.97 -15.94
CA ALA A 47 -3.26 -1.02 -16.22
C ALA A 47 -2.82 0.09 -17.17
N PHE A 48 -1.67 0.72 -16.91
CA PHE A 48 -1.11 1.74 -17.80
C PHE A 48 -0.88 1.23 -19.22
N ARG A 49 -0.27 0.05 -19.40
CA ARG A 49 -0.03 -0.55 -20.73
C ARG A 49 -1.30 -0.86 -21.51
N ARG A 50 -2.42 -1.02 -20.81
CA ARG A 50 -3.74 -1.30 -21.37
C ARG A 50 -4.60 -0.05 -21.55
N ASN A 51 -4.06 1.14 -21.25
CA ASN A 51 -4.80 2.41 -21.24
C ASN A 51 -6.00 2.37 -20.26
N LEU A 52 -5.78 1.77 -19.10
CA LEU A 52 -6.75 1.66 -18.02
C LEU A 52 -6.31 2.52 -16.83
N GLY A 53 -7.21 3.40 -16.39
CA GLY A 53 -7.06 4.25 -15.22
C GLY A 53 -7.72 3.70 -13.96
N GLY A 54 -7.56 4.46 -12.88
CA GLY A 54 -8.02 4.14 -11.53
C GLY A 54 -6.95 3.58 -10.61
N PHE A 55 -5.68 3.58 -11.01
CA PHE A 55 -4.55 3.05 -10.25
C PHE A 55 -3.37 4.01 -10.14
N GLU A 56 -3.46 5.21 -10.72
CA GLU A 56 -2.40 6.20 -10.76
C GLU A 56 -1.97 6.66 -9.35
N PHE A 57 -2.89 6.67 -8.39
CA PHE A 57 -2.61 6.99 -6.98
C PHE A 57 -1.56 6.06 -6.35
N ALA A 58 -1.49 4.82 -6.85
CA ALA A 58 -0.65 3.77 -6.32
C ALA A 58 0.76 3.75 -6.94
N VAL A 59 1.04 4.59 -7.95
CA VAL A 59 2.39 4.66 -8.54
C VAL A 59 3.44 4.93 -7.46
N GLY A 60 4.52 4.14 -7.47
CA GLY A 60 5.59 4.22 -6.46
C GLY A 60 5.20 3.75 -5.05
N THR A 61 4.03 3.15 -4.85
CA THR A 61 3.64 2.56 -3.56
C THR A 61 4.22 1.15 -3.43
N PRO A 62 5.11 0.88 -2.46
CA PRO A 62 5.67 -0.44 -2.27
C PRO A 62 4.68 -1.37 -1.55
N GLY A 63 4.73 -2.65 -1.88
CA GLY A 63 3.95 -3.69 -1.20
C GLY A 63 3.16 -4.57 -2.16
N THR A 64 2.37 -5.47 -1.57
CA THR A 64 1.50 -6.37 -2.32
C THR A 64 0.07 -5.85 -2.34
N VAL A 65 -0.74 -6.39 -3.25
CA VAL A 65 -2.18 -6.09 -3.32
C VAL A 65 -2.89 -6.47 -2.02
N GLY A 66 -2.57 -7.62 -1.41
CA GLY A 66 -3.14 -8.01 -0.11
C GLY A 66 -2.83 -6.99 0.99
N GLY A 67 -1.58 -6.55 1.11
CA GLY A 67 -1.22 -5.51 2.08
C GLY A 67 -1.90 -4.18 1.78
N ALA A 68 -2.06 -3.84 0.50
CA ALA A 68 -2.79 -2.65 0.08
C ALA A 68 -4.27 -2.71 0.48
N LEU A 69 -4.92 -3.86 0.36
CA LEU A 69 -6.30 -4.06 0.79
C LEU A 69 -6.43 -3.98 2.31
N CYS A 70 -5.57 -4.66 3.09
CA CYS A 70 -5.59 -4.56 4.56
C CYS A 70 -5.50 -3.11 5.03
N MET A 71 -4.63 -2.31 4.40
CA MET A 71 -4.37 -0.93 4.79
C MET A 71 -5.24 0.09 4.06
N ASN A 72 -6.18 -0.33 3.20
CA ASN A 72 -6.85 0.56 2.24
C ASN A 72 -5.87 1.59 1.64
N ALA A 73 -4.78 1.08 1.04
CA ALA A 73 -3.68 1.90 0.58
C ALA A 73 -4.14 2.91 -0.48
N GLY A 74 -3.64 4.14 -0.39
CA GLY A 74 -4.17 5.24 -1.16
C GLY A 74 -3.37 6.52 -0.99
N SER A 75 -3.79 7.55 -1.73
CA SER A 75 -3.35 8.93 -1.55
C SER A 75 -4.22 9.62 -0.49
N ARG A 76 -4.42 10.94 -0.59
CA ARG A 76 -5.41 11.69 0.20
C ARG A 76 -6.81 11.62 -0.40
N GLU A 77 -6.89 11.37 -1.71
CA GLU A 77 -8.11 11.54 -2.50
C GLU A 77 -8.62 10.19 -3.02
N GLU A 78 -7.72 9.24 -3.28
CA GLU A 78 -8.06 7.97 -3.92
C GLU A 78 -7.45 6.80 -3.14
N TRP A 79 -8.19 5.68 -3.09
CA TRP A 79 -7.85 4.51 -2.27
C TRP A 79 -8.18 3.24 -3.05
N ILE A 80 -7.44 2.18 -2.77
CA ILE A 80 -7.66 0.88 -3.44
C ILE A 80 -9.07 0.34 -3.18
N GLY A 81 -9.68 0.60 -2.02
CA GLY A 81 -11.03 0.16 -1.68
C GLY A 81 -12.08 0.57 -2.71
N GLU A 82 -11.94 1.75 -3.33
CA GLU A 82 -12.86 2.24 -4.38
C GLU A 82 -12.74 1.50 -5.71
N ARG A 83 -11.70 0.68 -5.89
CA ARG A 83 -11.51 -0.19 -7.05
C ARG A 83 -11.94 -1.61 -6.77
N VAL A 84 -12.19 -1.99 -5.52
CA VAL A 84 -12.51 -3.37 -5.16
C VAL A 84 -13.91 -3.76 -5.63
N VAL A 85 -13.96 -4.82 -6.45
CA VAL A 85 -15.20 -5.47 -6.87
C VAL A 85 -15.51 -6.61 -5.91
N THR A 86 -14.55 -7.52 -5.73
CA THR A 86 -14.63 -8.60 -4.75
C THR A 86 -13.27 -8.89 -4.12
N VAL A 87 -13.28 -9.51 -2.93
CA VAL A 87 -12.09 -10.04 -2.26
C VAL A 87 -12.40 -11.44 -1.76
N THR A 88 -11.51 -12.38 -2.06
CA THR A 88 -11.54 -13.73 -1.49
C THR A 88 -10.52 -13.81 -0.36
N THR A 89 -10.99 -14.26 0.80
CA THR A 89 -10.17 -14.45 1.99
C THR A 89 -10.28 -15.87 2.51
N TYR A 90 -9.32 -16.28 3.34
CA TYR A 90 -9.39 -17.49 4.14
C TYR A 90 -9.32 -17.14 5.61
N ARG A 91 -10.18 -17.76 6.41
CA ARG A 91 -10.16 -17.65 7.86
C ARG A 91 -10.18 -19.04 8.49
N PRO A 92 -9.22 -19.38 9.38
CA PRO A 92 -9.21 -20.65 10.10
C PRO A 92 -10.57 -20.93 10.77
N GLY A 93 -11.06 -22.16 10.64
CA GLY A 93 -12.37 -22.60 11.18
C GLY A 93 -13.61 -22.06 10.45
N ARG A 94 -13.48 -21.08 9.55
CA ARG A 94 -14.59 -20.60 8.69
C ARG A 94 -14.41 -20.94 7.21
N GLY A 95 -13.17 -21.18 6.77
CA GLY A 95 -12.86 -21.51 5.39
C GLY A 95 -12.76 -20.27 4.50
N LEU A 96 -13.08 -20.46 3.22
CA LEU A 96 -13.05 -19.40 2.22
C LEU A 96 -14.29 -18.52 2.32
N LEU A 97 -14.08 -17.20 2.26
CA LEU A 97 -15.15 -16.21 2.19
C LEU A 97 -14.88 -15.28 1.01
N ARG A 98 -15.91 -15.04 0.19
CA ARG A 98 -15.86 -14.06 -0.88
C ARG A 98 -16.84 -12.93 -0.57
N ARG A 99 -16.33 -11.70 -0.50
CA ARG A 99 -17.11 -10.49 -0.24
C ARG A 99 -17.01 -9.53 -1.41
N ARG A 100 -18.07 -8.79 -1.67
CA ARG A 100 -18.06 -7.62 -2.54
C ARG A 100 -17.31 -6.48 -1.86
N GLY A 101 -16.72 -5.58 -2.64
CA GLY A 101 -16.10 -4.37 -2.12
C GLY A 101 -17.04 -3.52 -1.27
N SER A 102 -18.34 -3.55 -1.59
CA SER A 102 -19.42 -2.86 -0.85
C SER A 102 -19.77 -3.50 0.50
N GLU A 103 -19.31 -4.71 0.78
CA GLU A 103 -19.52 -5.42 2.05
C GLU A 103 -18.33 -5.29 2.99
N ILE A 104 -17.30 -4.55 2.58
CA ILE A 104 -16.09 -4.29 3.35
C ILE A 104 -16.14 -2.84 3.79
N ASP A 105 -16.15 -2.58 5.10
CA ASP A 105 -15.97 -1.23 5.60
C ASP A 105 -14.54 -0.74 5.33
N TRP A 106 -14.43 0.34 4.57
CA TRP A 106 -13.18 1.01 4.24
C TRP A 106 -13.04 2.30 5.04
N GLY A 107 -11.85 2.58 5.56
CA GLY A 107 -11.56 3.83 6.25
C GLY A 107 -10.15 4.33 6.01
N TYR A 108 -9.80 5.44 6.67
CA TYR A 108 -8.45 6.00 6.60
C TYR A 108 -7.42 5.01 7.14
N ARG A 109 -6.64 4.42 6.22
CA ARG A 109 -5.61 3.42 6.53
C ARG A 109 -6.13 2.21 7.31
N THR A 110 -7.37 1.79 7.02
CA THR A 110 -8.03 0.67 7.69
C THR A 110 -9.07 0.00 6.79
N SER A 111 -9.37 -1.24 7.10
CA SER A 111 -10.41 -2.07 6.49
C SER A 111 -11.04 -2.97 7.56
N SER A 112 -12.19 -3.58 7.26
CA SER A 112 -12.91 -4.50 8.17
C SER A 112 -12.44 -5.96 8.11
N PHE A 113 -11.30 -6.25 7.46
CA PHE A 113 -10.71 -7.60 7.50
C PHE A 113 -10.34 -7.97 8.95
N ALA A 114 -10.66 -9.19 9.35
CA ALA A 114 -10.33 -9.63 10.70
C ALA A 114 -8.81 -9.86 10.84
N PRO A 115 -8.21 -9.67 12.03
CA PRO A 115 -6.77 -9.89 12.21
C PRO A 115 -6.30 -11.33 11.90
N ASP A 116 -7.18 -12.31 12.01
CA ASP A 116 -6.95 -13.74 11.73
C ASP A 116 -7.35 -14.16 10.30
N GLU A 117 -7.60 -13.18 9.41
CA GLU A 117 -8.06 -13.40 8.06
C GLU A 117 -6.93 -13.15 7.03
N ALA A 118 -6.70 -14.12 6.16
CA ALA A 118 -5.72 -14.02 5.09
C ALA A 118 -6.41 -13.63 3.77
N ILE A 119 -6.04 -12.49 3.20
CA ILE A 119 -6.49 -12.10 1.86
C ILE A 119 -5.74 -12.93 0.82
N LEU A 120 -6.45 -13.58 -0.09
CA LEU A 120 -5.88 -14.49 -1.08
C LEU A 120 -5.86 -13.91 -2.49
N GLU A 121 -6.94 -13.25 -2.88
CA GLU A 121 -7.11 -12.64 -4.21
C GLU A 121 -8.20 -11.57 -4.16
N CYS A 122 -8.24 -10.73 -5.19
CA CYS A 122 -9.30 -9.75 -5.38
C CYS A 122 -9.62 -9.54 -6.87
N GLU A 123 -10.76 -8.92 -7.09
CA GLU A 123 -11.14 -8.34 -8.36
C GLU A 123 -11.12 -6.82 -8.25
N LEU A 124 -10.44 -6.15 -9.18
CA LEU A 124 -10.34 -4.70 -9.22
C LEU A 124 -10.99 -4.17 -10.51
N ALA A 125 -11.88 -3.18 -10.36
CA ALA A 125 -12.45 -2.44 -11.46
C ALA A 125 -11.40 -1.50 -12.04
N ALA A 126 -11.39 -1.39 -13.36
CA ALA A 126 -10.56 -0.45 -14.10
C ALA A 126 -11.44 0.35 -15.06
N VAL A 127 -11.01 1.55 -15.43
CA VAL A 127 -11.78 2.42 -16.33
C VAL A 127 -10.91 2.75 -17.54
N PRO A 128 -11.39 2.58 -18.78
CA PRO A 128 -10.67 3.07 -19.96
C PRO A 128 -10.34 4.56 -19.80
N ALA A 129 -9.10 4.93 -20.11
CA ALA A 129 -8.63 6.29 -19.95
C ALA A 129 -7.65 6.66 -21.06
N ASP A 130 -7.52 7.96 -21.31
CA ASP A 130 -6.55 8.47 -22.27
C ASP A 130 -5.11 8.22 -21.78
N PRO A 131 -4.23 7.61 -22.59
CA PRO A 131 -2.87 7.27 -22.16
C PRO A 131 -1.99 8.48 -21.84
N PHE A 132 -2.23 9.65 -22.44
CA PHE A 132 -1.48 10.85 -22.11
C PHE A 132 -1.88 11.36 -20.72
N GLN A 133 -3.18 11.39 -20.42
CA GLN A 133 -3.66 11.73 -19.07
C GLN A 133 -3.15 10.76 -18.00
N LEU A 134 -3.13 9.46 -18.28
CA LEU A 134 -2.59 8.46 -17.35
C LEU A 134 -1.10 8.71 -17.07
N ARG A 135 -0.32 8.95 -18.13
CA ARG A 135 1.10 9.24 -18.04
C ARG A 135 1.34 10.48 -17.18
N ASP A 136 0.67 11.58 -17.49
CA ASP A 136 0.84 12.86 -16.78
C ASP A 136 0.54 12.71 -15.28
N ARG A 137 -0.55 12.01 -14.93
CA ARG A 137 -0.90 11.73 -13.53
C ARG A 137 0.14 10.87 -12.83
N MET A 138 0.60 9.80 -13.48
CA MET A 138 1.60 8.90 -12.92
C MET A 138 2.95 9.60 -12.72
N GLU A 139 3.41 10.37 -13.71
CA GLU A 139 4.65 11.13 -13.64
C GLU A 139 4.58 12.21 -12.56
N SER A 140 3.49 12.97 -12.49
CA SER A 140 3.26 13.96 -11.43
C SER A 140 3.25 13.34 -10.03
N ASN A 141 2.53 12.23 -9.85
CA ASN A 141 2.48 11.52 -8.57
C ASN A 141 3.84 10.96 -8.16
N LEU A 142 4.60 10.42 -9.10
CA LEU A 142 5.93 9.88 -8.85
C LEU A 142 6.93 10.99 -8.52
N ALA A 143 6.94 12.08 -9.29
CA ALA A 143 7.80 13.24 -9.06
C ALA A 143 7.55 13.85 -7.68
N ARG A 144 6.27 14.02 -7.30
CA ARG A 144 5.90 14.49 -5.97
C ARG A 144 6.41 13.56 -4.87
N ARG A 145 6.30 12.24 -5.03
CA ARG A 145 6.84 11.27 -4.06
C ARG A 145 8.36 11.37 -3.94
N GLN A 146 9.08 11.46 -5.06
CA GLN A 146 10.54 11.62 -5.07
C GLN A 146 11.00 12.89 -4.35
N GLN A 147 10.26 13.98 -4.50
CA GLN A 147 10.56 15.25 -3.83
C GLN A 147 10.21 15.26 -2.34
N THR A 148 9.22 14.48 -1.92
CA THR A 148 8.62 14.58 -0.58
C THR A 148 8.88 13.39 0.31
N GLN A 149 9.53 12.33 -0.17
CA GLN A 149 9.73 11.09 0.59
C GLN A 149 11.16 10.54 0.40
N PRO A 150 11.74 9.88 1.43
CA PRO A 150 13.10 9.34 1.38
C PRO A 150 13.15 7.99 0.62
N LEU A 151 12.92 8.01 -0.69
CA LEU A 151 12.84 6.78 -1.49
C LEU A 151 14.19 6.04 -1.66
N ALA A 152 15.31 6.71 -1.37
CA ALA A 152 16.65 6.15 -1.52
C ALA A 152 17.10 5.27 -0.34
N LEU A 153 16.42 5.34 0.81
CA LEU A 153 16.77 4.60 2.01
C LEU A 153 15.66 3.63 2.42
N PRO A 154 15.98 2.50 3.07
CA PRO A 154 14.97 1.60 3.60
C PRO A 154 14.12 2.28 4.67
N THR A 155 12.80 2.12 4.57
CA THR A 155 11.80 2.61 5.53
C THR A 155 10.62 1.64 5.61
N CYS A 156 9.76 1.80 6.61
CA CYS A 156 8.46 1.14 6.71
C CYS A 156 7.29 2.07 6.32
N GLY A 157 7.55 3.12 5.53
CA GLY A 157 6.56 4.14 5.17
C GLY A 157 6.39 5.22 6.25
N SER A 158 5.25 5.92 6.21
CA SER A 158 4.89 6.88 7.25
C SER A 158 4.63 6.17 8.57
N VAL A 159 5.33 6.56 9.63
CA VAL A 159 5.31 5.86 10.94
C VAL A 159 4.00 6.12 11.69
N PHE A 160 3.52 7.36 11.67
CA PHE A 160 2.35 7.78 12.42
C PHE A 160 1.16 8.10 11.49
N LYS A 161 -0.05 7.78 11.95
CA LYS A 161 -1.28 8.27 11.31
C LYS A 161 -1.43 9.76 11.55
N ASN A 162 -1.94 10.49 10.56
CA ASN A 162 -2.26 11.90 10.74
C ASN A 162 -3.52 12.04 11.63
N PRO A 163 -3.49 12.89 12.67
CA PRO A 163 -4.70 13.29 13.37
C PRO A 163 -5.55 14.18 12.45
N GLU A 164 -6.82 14.33 12.79
CA GLU A 164 -7.73 15.21 12.06
C GLU A 164 -7.20 16.66 12.04
N GLY A 165 -7.19 17.27 10.85
CA GLY A 165 -6.73 18.66 10.68
C GLY A 165 -5.22 18.89 10.76
N ALA A 166 -4.39 17.88 11.03
CA ALA A 166 -2.94 18.05 11.17
C ALA A 166 -2.11 17.04 10.37
N SER A 167 -0.85 17.40 10.12
CA SER A 167 0.14 16.53 9.46
C SER A 167 1.25 16.19 10.45
N VAL A 168 1.42 14.92 10.79
CA VAL A 168 2.49 14.50 11.71
C VAL A 168 3.87 14.84 11.15
N GLY A 169 4.04 14.74 9.82
CA GLY A 169 5.29 15.13 9.19
C GLY A 169 5.66 16.59 9.44
N ARG A 170 4.67 17.48 9.48
CA ARG A 170 4.85 18.90 9.79
C ARG A 170 5.10 19.11 11.29
N LEU A 171 4.35 18.44 12.16
CA LEU A 171 4.51 18.56 13.61
C LEU A 171 5.91 18.13 14.07
N ILE A 172 6.45 17.04 13.50
CA ILE A 172 7.81 16.57 13.79
C ILE A 172 8.87 17.57 13.28
N ASP A 173 8.63 18.18 12.12
CA ASP A 173 9.50 19.21 11.54
C ASP A 173 9.54 20.48 12.41
N GLU A 174 8.37 20.96 12.84
CA GLU A 174 8.22 22.11 13.75
C GLU A 174 8.85 21.86 15.13
N ALA A 175 8.87 20.61 15.57
CA ALA A 175 9.58 20.19 16.78
C ALA A 175 11.11 20.10 16.60
N GLY A 176 11.64 20.32 15.39
CA GLY A 176 13.07 20.26 15.09
C GLY A 176 13.67 18.85 15.14
N LEU A 177 12.86 17.81 14.94
CA LEU A 177 13.28 16.42 15.12
C LEU A 177 13.79 15.74 13.84
N LYS A 178 13.77 16.40 12.68
CA LYS A 178 14.43 15.86 11.48
C LYS A 178 15.93 15.64 11.73
N GLY A 179 16.46 14.51 11.27
CA GLY A 179 17.85 14.11 11.50
C GLY A 179 18.12 13.51 12.89
N ALA A 180 17.17 13.58 13.84
CA ALA A 180 17.32 12.93 15.14
C ALA A 180 17.52 11.42 14.95
N SER A 181 18.48 10.84 15.68
CA SER A 181 18.95 9.48 15.45
C SER A 181 19.10 8.70 16.76
N VAL A 182 18.80 7.41 16.71
CA VAL A 182 19.09 6.43 17.76
C VAL A 182 19.64 5.17 17.08
N GLY A 183 20.93 4.88 17.29
CA GLY A 183 21.63 3.84 16.55
C GLY A 183 21.59 4.11 15.04
N GLY A 184 21.22 3.10 14.25
CA GLY A 184 21.04 3.21 12.80
C GLY A 184 19.74 3.87 12.35
N ALA A 185 18.76 4.04 13.24
CA ALA A 185 17.47 4.61 12.91
C ALA A 185 17.52 6.14 12.98
N ARG A 186 17.04 6.81 11.94
CA ARG A 186 17.05 8.28 11.86
C ARG A 186 15.73 8.83 11.34
N VAL A 187 15.23 9.92 11.93
CA VAL A 187 14.13 10.70 11.34
C VAL A 187 14.61 11.32 10.03
N SER A 188 13.91 11.06 8.93
CA SER A 188 14.30 11.51 7.60
C SER A 188 14.43 13.03 7.51
N ASP A 189 15.52 13.49 6.88
CA ASP A 189 15.75 14.90 6.55
C ASP A 189 14.74 15.43 5.52
N VAL A 190 14.15 14.52 4.72
CA VAL A 190 13.15 14.86 3.68
C VAL A 190 11.76 14.99 4.28
N HIS A 191 11.35 14.09 5.19
CA HIS A 191 9.98 14.05 5.69
C HIS A 191 9.92 13.55 7.14
N GLY A 192 9.44 14.39 8.08
CA GLY A 192 9.48 14.10 9.52
C GLY A 192 8.73 12.84 9.95
N ASN A 193 7.69 12.41 9.21
CA ASN A 193 6.94 11.19 9.52
C ASN A 193 7.59 9.89 8.99
N PHE A 194 8.82 9.93 8.47
CA PHE A 194 9.54 8.74 8.01
C PHE A 194 10.77 8.54 8.88
N ILE A 195 10.94 7.31 9.38
CA ILE A 195 12.18 6.86 9.99
C ILE A 195 12.91 6.01 8.94
N VAL A 196 14.14 6.41 8.62
CA VAL A 196 15.03 5.71 7.69
C VAL A 196 15.99 4.81 8.46
N ASN A 197 16.28 3.65 7.88
CA ASN A 197 17.47 2.89 8.23
C ASN A 197 18.67 3.58 7.56
N ALA A 198 19.43 4.33 8.34
CA ALA A 198 20.65 5.02 7.89
C ALA A 198 21.89 4.11 7.90
N GLY A 199 21.73 2.83 8.25
CA GLY A 199 22.76 1.81 8.32
C GLY A 199 22.66 1.01 9.61
N SER A 200 22.60 -0.33 9.50
CA SER A 200 22.59 -1.26 10.64
C SER A 200 21.46 -1.03 11.67
N ALA A 201 20.36 -0.40 11.25
CA ALA A 201 19.10 -0.34 12.02
C ALA A 201 18.23 -1.58 11.79
#